data_AF-A0A958M4S8-F1
#
_entry.id   AF-A0A958M4S8-F1
#
_cell.length_a   1.000
_cell.length_b   1.000
_cell.length_c   1.000
_cell.angle_alpha   90.00
_cell.angle_beta   90.00
_cell.angle_gamma   90.00
#
_symmetry.space_group_name_H-M   'P 1'
#
loop_
_entity.id
_entity.type
_entity.pdbx_description
1 polymer ?
#
loop_
_entity_poly.entity_id
_entity_poly.type
_entity_poly.pdbx_seq_one_letter_code
_entity_poly.pdbx_strand_id
1 'polypeptide(L)'
;RSPEYGGPHPGIADSGLSYTDDNGVTWTDGVIGDGVKQLADGSYAPNDVIVPANAYHNNRYRRNNETEGIYDATFIKLREARLTYDFPKSFLKSDDIKNLSFSLIGTNLWLWAKDYNHGDPELLSFGGGSFVPGVENATVPTTRSLGFSINVEF
;
A
#
# COMPACT_ATOMS: atom_id res chain seq x y z
N ARG A 1 -19.91 -4.49 5.05
CA ARG A 1 -19.21 -3.38 5.73
C ARG A 1 -17.74 -3.69 5.62
N SER A 2 -16.93 -2.78 5.08
CA SER A 2 -15.48 -2.97 4.96
C SER A 2 -14.89 -3.30 6.34
N PRO A 3 -13.85 -4.16 6.44
CA PRO A 3 -13.23 -4.55 7.71
C PRO A 3 -12.77 -3.36 8.56
N GLU A 4 -12.51 -2.22 7.92
CA GLU A 4 -12.02 -0.99 8.52
C GLU A 4 -13.05 -0.21 9.35
N TYR A 5 -14.34 -0.58 9.32
CA TYR A 5 -15.44 0.19 9.96
C TYR A 5 -16.35 -0.67 10.84
N GLY A 6 -15.76 -1.47 11.73
CA GLY A 6 -16.49 -2.15 12.82
C GLY A 6 -17.30 -3.38 12.39
N GLY A 7 -16.77 -4.15 11.44
CA GLY A 7 -17.17 -5.56 11.23
C GLY A 7 -16.29 -6.51 12.05
N PRO A 8 -16.55 -7.84 12.02
CA PRO A 8 -15.62 -8.83 12.54
C PRO A 8 -14.23 -8.56 11.96
N HIS A 9 -13.28 -8.22 12.83
CA HIS A 9 -11.93 -7.85 12.44
C HIS A 9 -11.13 -9.14 12.26
N PRO A 10 -10.47 -9.37 11.11
CA PRO A 10 -9.60 -10.52 10.94
C PRO A 10 -8.58 -10.57 12.10
N GLY A 11 -8.48 -11.71 12.79
CA GLY A 11 -7.56 -11.89 13.90
C GLY A 11 -8.17 -11.71 15.30
N ILE A 12 -9.44 -11.30 15.43
CA ILE A 12 -10.15 -11.15 16.70
C ILE A 12 -11.34 -12.10 16.75
N ALA A 13 -11.33 -13.02 17.71
CA ALA A 13 -12.40 -13.99 17.94
C ALA A 13 -13.58 -13.35 18.69
N ASP A 14 -13.28 -12.49 19.66
CA ASP A 14 -14.28 -11.78 20.46
C ASP A 14 -13.73 -10.45 21.02
N SER A 15 -14.60 -9.46 21.24
CA SER A 15 -14.21 -8.11 21.66
C SER A 15 -15.28 -7.44 22.54
N GLY A 16 -14.87 -6.47 23.35
CA GLY A 16 -15.78 -5.80 24.30
C GLY A 16 -16.03 -6.61 25.57
N LEU A 17 -15.11 -7.52 25.88
CA LEU A 17 -15.21 -8.41 27.03
C LEU A 17 -14.78 -7.69 28.31
N SER A 18 -15.47 -8.00 29.40
CA SER A 18 -15.05 -7.51 30.72
C SER A 18 -13.91 -8.35 31.28
N TYR A 19 -12.87 -7.70 31.80
CA TYR A 19 -11.82 -8.35 32.57
C TYR A 19 -11.41 -7.47 33.74
N THR A 20 -10.89 -8.11 34.80
CA THR A 20 -10.35 -7.40 35.96
C THR A 20 -8.84 -7.49 35.90
N ASP A 21 -8.15 -6.35 35.96
CA ASP A 21 -6.69 -6.31 35.97
C ASP A 21 -6.10 -6.68 37.35
N ASP A 22 -4.77 -6.79 37.42
CA ASP A 22 -4.05 -7.12 38.65
C ASP A 22 -4.23 -6.07 39.77
N ASN A 23 -4.72 -4.87 39.42
CA ASN A 23 -5.03 -3.80 40.38
C ASN A 23 -6.50 -3.86 40.86
N GLY A 24 -7.28 -4.84 40.41
CA GLY A 24 -8.68 -5.00 40.78
C GLY A 24 -9.65 -4.09 40.03
N VAL A 25 -9.20 -3.41 38.96
CA VAL A 25 -10.06 -2.55 38.13
C VAL A 25 -10.72 -3.39 37.04
N THR A 26 -12.05 -3.29 36.93
CA THR A 26 -12.79 -3.94 35.85
C THR A 26 -12.84 -3.05 34.62
N TRP A 27 -12.29 -3.55 33.53
CA TRP A 27 -12.32 -2.95 32.20
C TRP A 27 -13.35 -3.66 31.33
N THR A 28 -13.79 -3.01 30.25
CA THR A 28 -14.78 -3.55 29.28
C THR A 28 -14.25 -3.58 27.85
N ASP A 29 -12.95 -3.37 27.69
CA ASP A 29 -12.25 -3.32 26.40
C ASP A 29 -11.41 -4.59 26.15
N GLY A 30 -11.73 -5.71 26.80
CA GLY A 30 -11.04 -6.97 26.60
C GLY A 30 -11.25 -7.53 25.20
N VAL A 31 -10.20 -8.15 24.66
CA VAL A 31 -10.17 -8.79 23.34
C VAL A 31 -9.59 -10.19 23.45
N ILE A 32 -10.19 -11.15 22.74
CA ILE A 32 -9.63 -12.48 22.51
C ILE A 32 -9.15 -12.53 21.06
N GLY A 33 -7.85 -12.78 20.87
CA GLY A 33 -7.28 -12.98 19.53
C GLY A 33 -7.64 -14.34 18.95
N ASP A 34 -7.82 -14.40 17.63
CA ASP A 34 -7.91 -15.64 16.86
C ASP A 34 -6.61 -16.44 17.04
N GLY A 35 -6.75 -17.70 17.46
CA GLY A 35 -5.61 -18.58 17.65
C GLY A 35 -5.93 -19.78 18.52
N VAL A 36 -4.90 -20.55 18.83
CA VAL A 36 -4.98 -21.70 19.72
C VAL A 36 -4.02 -21.54 20.88
N LYS A 37 -4.44 -22.02 22.06
CA LYS A 37 -3.55 -22.20 23.21
C LYS A 37 -3.15 -23.67 23.30
N GLN A 38 -1.87 -23.91 23.62
CA GLN A 38 -1.40 -25.25 23.92
C GLN A 38 -1.81 -25.62 25.35
N LEU A 39 -2.48 -26.76 25.50
CA LEU A 39 -2.87 -27.33 26.78
C LEU A 39 -1.69 -28.10 27.40
N ALA A 40 -1.78 -28.36 28.71
CA ALA A 40 -0.71 -29.05 29.46
C ALA A 40 -0.42 -30.48 28.95
N ASP A 41 -1.36 -31.09 28.23
CA ASP A 41 -1.23 -32.39 27.57
C ASP A 41 -0.58 -32.32 26.18
N GLY A 42 -0.21 -31.13 25.72
CA GLY A 42 0.38 -30.87 24.41
C GLY A 42 -0.63 -30.70 23.28
N SER A 43 -1.94 -30.85 23.55
CA SER A 43 -3.01 -30.61 22.57
C SER A 43 -3.31 -29.11 22.41
N TYR A 44 -4.05 -28.75 21.35
CA TYR A 44 -4.41 -27.36 21.05
C TYR A 44 -5.92 -27.14 21.22
N ALA A 45 -6.29 -26.10 21.96
CA ALA A 45 -7.67 -25.64 22.11
C ALA A 45 -7.82 -24.20 21.62
N PRO A 46 -9.03 -23.75 21.24
CA PRO A 46 -9.28 -22.35 20.93
C PRO A 46 -8.78 -21.42 22.04
N ASN A 47 -8.18 -20.30 21.65
CA ASN A 47 -7.73 -19.29 22.59
C ASN A 47 -8.95 -18.66 23.29
N ASP A 48 -8.87 -18.55 24.62
CA ASP A 48 -9.89 -17.94 25.50
C ASP A 48 -9.27 -16.88 26.43
N VAL A 49 -8.00 -16.55 26.23
CA VAL A 49 -7.28 -15.58 27.05
C VAL A 49 -7.68 -14.17 26.65
N ILE A 50 -8.30 -13.45 27.59
CA ILE A 50 -8.67 -12.05 27.43
C ILE A 50 -7.43 -11.19 27.67
N VAL A 51 -7.13 -10.31 26.72
CA VAL A 51 -6.08 -9.30 26.84
C VAL A 51 -6.67 -7.90 26.67
N PRO A 52 -6.06 -6.87 27.27
CA PRO A 52 -6.44 -5.48 27.02
C PRO A 52 -6.41 -5.14 25.53
N ALA A 53 -7.42 -4.46 24.99
CA ALA A 53 -7.45 -4.05 23.58
C ALA A 53 -6.20 -3.29 23.17
N ASN A 54 -5.73 -2.35 24.00
CA ASN A 54 -4.52 -1.58 23.70
C ASN A 54 -3.28 -2.49 23.57
N ALA A 55 -3.11 -3.48 24.44
CA ALA A 55 -2.00 -4.42 24.41
C ALA A 55 -2.07 -5.33 23.18
N TYR A 56 -3.27 -5.80 22.83
CA TYR A 56 -3.51 -6.60 21.63
C TYR A 56 -3.13 -5.83 20.36
N HIS A 57 -3.72 -4.64 20.14
CA HIS A 57 -3.49 -3.86 18.93
C HIS A 57 -2.04 -3.36 18.83
N ASN A 58 -1.41 -2.96 19.95
CA ASN A 58 0.01 -2.60 19.96
C ASN A 58 0.90 -3.78 19.54
N ASN A 59 0.58 -5.01 19.94
CA ASN A 59 1.35 -6.18 19.52
C ASN A 59 1.03 -6.61 18.08
N ARG A 60 -0.21 -6.43 17.64
CA ARG A 60 -0.63 -6.74 16.28
C ARG A 60 0.06 -5.83 15.25
N TYR A 61 -0.02 -4.51 15.43
CA TYR A 61 0.57 -3.52 14.52
C TYR A 61 2.03 -3.19 14.83
N ARG A 62 2.69 -3.99 15.67
CA ARG A 62 4.11 -3.83 15.97
C ARG A 62 4.92 -4.15 14.72
N ARG A 63 5.98 -3.36 14.47
CA ARG A 63 6.90 -3.54 13.33
C ARG A 63 7.45 -4.97 13.19
N ASN A 64 7.64 -5.68 14.30
CA ASN A 64 8.17 -7.06 14.29
C ASN A 64 7.11 -8.11 13.89
N ASN A 65 5.84 -7.75 13.82
CA ASN A 65 4.80 -8.60 13.26
C ASN A 65 4.63 -8.26 11.78
N GLU A 66 5.37 -8.97 10.95
CA GLU A 66 5.40 -8.72 9.50
C GLU A 66 4.10 -9.14 8.82
N THR A 67 3.29 -10.01 9.43
CA THR A 67 2.03 -10.52 8.87
C THR A 67 1.05 -9.40 8.53
N GLU A 68 0.99 -8.34 9.36
CA GLU A 68 0.10 -7.18 9.12
C GLU A 68 0.67 -6.21 8.07
N GLY A 69 1.95 -6.33 7.72
CA GLY A 69 2.64 -5.48 6.77
C GLY A 69 2.80 -6.09 5.38
N ILE A 70 2.27 -7.29 5.15
CA ILE A 70 2.38 -8.00 3.87
C ILE A 70 1.17 -7.65 3.01
N TYR A 71 1.44 -7.13 1.81
CA TYR A 71 0.43 -6.77 0.81
C TYR A 71 0.73 -7.46 -0.53
N ASP A 72 -0.30 -7.64 -1.36
CA ASP A 72 -0.13 -8.16 -2.72
C ASP A 72 0.55 -7.10 -3.59
N ALA A 73 1.75 -7.42 -4.12
CA ALA A 73 2.50 -6.56 -5.02
C ALA A 73 2.00 -6.62 -6.48
N THR A 74 0.79 -7.10 -6.73
CA THR A 74 0.15 -7.11 -8.05
C THR A 74 -0.39 -5.73 -8.40
N PHE A 75 0.11 -5.15 -9.48
CA PHE A 75 -0.32 -3.85 -9.98
C PHE A 75 -0.29 -3.74 -11.51
N ILE A 76 -1.01 -2.75 -12.02
CA ILE A 76 -0.98 -2.31 -13.42
C ILE A 76 -0.62 -0.83 -13.44
N LYS A 77 0.36 -0.44 -14.26
CA LYS A 77 0.87 0.93 -14.32
C LYS A 77 1.00 1.43 -15.76
N LEU A 78 0.44 2.60 -16.04
CA LEU A 78 0.68 3.34 -17.28
C LEU A 78 1.98 4.13 -17.13
N ARG A 79 3.10 3.48 -17.48
CA ARG A 79 4.44 4.03 -17.27
C ARG A 79 4.80 5.17 -18.21
N GLU A 80 4.46 5.07 -19.49
CA GLU A 80 4.75 6.12 -20.47
C GLU A 80 3.63 6.20 -21.50
N ALA A 81 3.24 7.42 -21.87
CA ALA A 81 2.43 7.66 -23.04
C ALA A 81 2.93 8.90 -23.77
N ARG A 82 2.99 8.82 -25.09
CA ARG A 82 3.31 9.94 -25.97
C ARG A 82 2.22 10.09 -27.01
N LEU A 83 1.70 11.30 -27.15
CA LEU A 83 0.81 11.69 -28.23
C LEU A 83 1.50 12.77 -29.06
N THR A 84 1.75 12.48 -30.33
CA THR A 84 2.37 13.41 -31.28
C THR A 84 1.35 13.79 -32.34
N TYR A 85 1.28 15.09 -32.63
CA TYR A 85 0.51 15.66 -33.72
C TYR A 85 1.47 16.29 -34.72
N ASP A 86 1.53 15.69 -35.90
CA ASP A 86 2.28 16.21 -37.04
C ASP A 86 1.39 17.18 -37.83
N PHE A 87 1.85 18.41 -37.99
CA PHE A 87 1.08 19.42 -38.72
C PHE A 87 1.16 19.14 -40.23
N PRO A 88 0.01 19.02 -40.92
CA PRO A 88 0.02 18.84 -42.37
C PRO A 88 0.69 20.03 -43.06
N LYS A 89 1.48 19.76 -44.10
CA LYS A 89 2.20 20.80 -44.87
C LYS A 89 1.28 21.91 -45.40
N SER A 90 0.02 21.59 -45.70
CA SER A 90 -0.99 22.57 -46.12
C SER A 90 -1.26 23.68 -45.09
N PHE A 91 -0.98 23.45 -43.80
CA PHE A 91 -1.10 24.47 -42.75
C PHE A 91 0.16 25.32 -42.60
N LEU A 92 1.30 24.85 -43.12
CA LEU A 92 2.57 25.57 -43.10
C LEU A 92 2.61 26.52 -44.30
N LYS A 93 2.29 27.79 -44.08
CA LYS A 93 2.25 28.83 -45.13
C LYS A 93 3.65 29.34 -45.54
N SER A 94 4.71 28.75 -45.01
CA SER A 94 6.10 29.13 -45.28
C SER A 94 6.83 27.93 -45.86
N ASP A 95 7.52 28.14 -46.98
CA ASP A 95 8.33 27.12 -47.65
C ASP A 95 9.62 26.79 -46.88
N ASP A 96 9.98 27.62 -45.88
CA ASP A 96 11.17 27.48 -45.05
C ASP A 96 10.98 26.46 -43.92
N ILE A 97 9.76 25.97 -43.68
CA ILE A 97 9.45 24.98 -42.65
C ILE A 97 9.05 23.68 -43.34
N LYS A 98 9.94 22.68 -43.31
CA LYS A 98 9.71 21.34 -43.87
C LYS A 98 8.75 20.51 -43.02
N ASN A 99 8.85 20.64 -41.70
CA ASN A 99 8.06 19.87 -40.75
C ASN A 99 7.85 20.65 -39.45
N LEU A 100 6.67 20.47 -38.87
CA LEU A 100 6.30 20.94 -37.55
C LEU A 100 5.53 19.83 -36.84
N SER A 101 5.97 19.44 -35.64
CA SER A 101 5.22 18.52 -34.80
C SER A 101 5.17 18.98 -33.36
N PHE A 102 4.07 18.65 -32.70
CA PHE A 102 3.84 18.89 -31.28
C PHE A 102 3.60 17.56 -30.58
N SER A 103 4.34 17.28 -29.51
CA SER A 103 4.18 16.07 -28.71
C SER A 103 3.82 16.40 -27.28
N LEU A 104 2.84 15.69 -26.72
CA LEU A 104 2.60 15.57 -25.28
C LEU A 104 3.24 14.27 -24.81
N ILE A 105 4.01 14.32 -23.73
CA ILE A 105 4.77 13.20 -23.19
C ILE A 105 4.44 13.10 -21.71
N GLY A 106 4.08 11.91 -21.24
CA GLY A 106 3.78 11.68 -19.84
C GLY A 106 4.44 10.42 -19.32
N THR A 107 4.92 10.46 -18.07
CA THR A 107 5.44 9.29 -17.36
C THR A 107 4.75 9.09 -16.01
N ASN A 108 4.62 7.84 -15.59
CA ASN A 108 3.91 7.41 -14.38
C ASN A 108 2.48 8.00 -14.29
N LEU A 109 1.72 7.90 -15.39
CA LEU A 109 0.44 8.59 -15.55
C LEU A 109 -0.67 7.98 -14.70
N TRP A 110 -0.63 6.68 -14.47
CA TRP A 110 -1.66 5.96 -13.72
C TRP A 110 -1.10 4.69 -13.08
N LEU A 111 -1.60 4.36 -11.90
CA LEU A 111 -1.27 3.17 -11.14
C LEU A 111 -2.57 2.62 -10.55
N TRP A 112 -2.77 1.32 -10.70
CA TRP A 112 -3.75 0.54 -9.98
C TRP A 112 -3.06 -0.63 -9.32
N ALA A 113 -3.28 -0.83 -8.03
CA ALA A 113 -2.77 -1.94 -7.26
C ALA A 113 -3.94 -2.68 -6.60
N LYS A 114 -3.79 -4.00 -6.45
CA LYS A 114 -4.88 -4.86 -5.98
C LYS A 114 -5.19 -4.65 -4.49
N ASP A 115 -4.21 -4.85 -3.62
CA ASP A 115 -4.36 -4.82 -2.16
C ASP A 115 -3.38 -3.84 -1.47
N TYR A 116 -2.80 -2.90 -2.21
CA TYR A 116 -1.86 -1.89 -1.68
C TYR A 116 -2.31 -0.48 -2.08
N ASN A 117 -2.82 0.29 -1.11
CA ASN A 117 -3.31 1.65 -1.34
C ASN A 117 -2.38 2.74 -0.74
N HIS A 118 -1.28 2.34 -0.11
CA HIS A 118 -0.38 3.25 0.60
C HIS A 118 0.67 3.92 -0.31
N GLY A 119 0.94 3.37 -1.50
CA GLY A 119 1.98 3.90 -2.39
C GLY A 119 2.13 3.12 -3.69
N ASP A 120 3.34 3.17 -4.25
CA ASP A 120 3.70 2.41 -5.44
C ASP A 120 4.41 1.09 -5.06
N PRO A 121 3.86 -0.08 -5.42
CA PRO A 121 4.47 -1.38 -5.13
C PRO A 121 5.85 -1.62 -5.77
N GLU A 122 6.31 -0.73 -6.66
CA GLU A 122 7.64 -0.78 -7.26
C GLU A 122 8.75 -0.25 -6.34
N LEU A 123 8.40 0.34 -5.19
CA LEU A 123 9.36 0.93 -4.29
C LEU A 123 10.15 -0.14 -3.53
N LEU A 124 11.45 0.11 -3.39
CA LEU A 124 12.39 -0.77 -2.69
C LEU A 124 12.88 -0.07 -1.42
N SER A 125 13.06 -0.83 -0.36
CA SER A 125 13.65 -0.32 0.87
C SER A 125 15.18 -0.39 0.83
N PHE A 126 15.82 0.53 1.56
CA PHE A 126 17.27 0.58 1.71
C PHE A 126 17.63 0.34 3.18
N GLY A 127 18.46 -0.66 3.44
CA GLY A 127 18.82 -1.07 4.80
C GLY A 127 20.25 -1.60 4.86
N GLY A 128 21.02 -1.15 5.85
CA GLY A 128 22.39 -1.67 6.07
C GLY A 128 23.37 -1.45 4.91
N GLY A 129 23.12 -0.49 4.03
CA GLY A 129 23.94 -0.23 2.85
C GLY A 129 23.61 -1.08 1.61
N SER A 130 22.51 -1.84 1.63
CA SER A 130 22.06 -2.65 0.50
C SER A 130 20.58 -2.43 0.18
N PHE A 131 20.21 -2.73 -1.06
CA PHE A 131 18.82 -2.78 -1.50
C PHE A 131 18.15 -4.03 -0.94
N VAL A 132 16.97 -3.84 -0.33
CA VAL A 132 16.13 -4.94 0.19
C VAL A 132 14.87 -5.01 -0.69
N PRO A 133 14.82 -5.94 -1.66
CA PRO A 133 13.65 -6.10 -2.51
C PRO A 133 12.49 -6.74 -1.74
N GLY A 134 11.26 -6.40 -2.13
CA GLY A 134 10.03 -6.94 -1.52
C GLY A 134 9.66 -6.32 -0.18
N VAL A 135 10.44 -5.35 0.31
CA VAL A 135 10.14 -4.58 1.51
C VAL A 135 10.14 -3.11 1.13
N GLU A 136 9.18 -2.36 1.65
CA GLU A 136 9.05 -0.91 1.55
C GLU A 136 9.11 -0.34 2.97
N ASN A 137 9.78 0.80 3.18
CA ASN A 137 9.89 1.41 4.52
C ASN A 137 9.88 2.94 4.43
N ALA A 138 8.69 3.53 4.32
CA ALA A 138 8.47 4.97 4.26
C ALA A 138 9.30 5.68 3.17
N THR A 139 9.38 5.05 2.01
CA THR A 139 10.04 5.57 0.81
C THR A 139 9.25 6.73 0.21
N VAL A 140 9.96 7.60 -0.50
CA VAL A 140 9.33 8.77 -1.13
C VAL A 140 8.36 8.32 -2.24
N PRO A 141 7.17 8.93 -2.34
CA PRO A 141 6.22 8.59 -3.38
C PRO A 141 6.79 8.80 -4.79
N THR A 142 6.42 7.93 -5.74
CA THR A 142 6.79 8.11 -7.14
C THR A 142 6.13 9.34 -7.74
N THR A 143 6.85 10.06 -8.60
CA THR A 143 6.35 11.27 -9.25
C THR A 143 5.63 10.95 -10.56
N ARG A 144 4.55 11.69 -10.83
CA ARG A 144 3.90 11.77 -12.15
C ARG A 144 4.47 12.97 -12.90
N SER A 145 4.90 12.77 -14.15
CA SER A 145 5.44 13.85 -14.98
C SER A 145 4.63 14.01 -16.27
N LEU A 146 4.42 15.26 -16.65
CA LEU A 146 3.81 15.68 -17.91
C LEU A 146 4.72 16.72 -18.56
N GLY A 147 5.01 16.54 -19.83
CA GLY A 147 5.85 17.41 -20.62
C GLY A 147 5.31 17.58 -22.04
N PHE A 148 5.86 18.54 -22.75
CA PHE A 148 5.58 18.74 -24.16
C PHE A 148 6.88 18.97 -24.94
N SER A 149 6.84 18.71 -26.23
CA SER A 149 7.96 18.92 -27.14
C SER A 149 7.46 19.47 -28.45
N ILE A 150 8.15 20.48 -28.97
CA ILE A 150 7.91 21.05 -30.30
C ILE A 150 9.13 20.72 -31.15
N ASN A 151 8.92 20.14 -32.32
CA ASN A 151 9.96 19.89 -33.29
C ASN A 151 9.69 20.73 -34.54
N VAL A 152 10.70 21.48 -34.98
CA VAL A 152 10.66 22.30 -36.19
C VAL A 152 11.83 21.90 -37.08
N GLU A 153 11.53 21.57 -38.32
CA GLU A 153 12.52 21.23 -39.35
C GLU A 153 12.46 22.29 -40.45
N PHE A 154 13.63 22.79 -40.85
CA PHE A 154 13.83 23.82 -41.89
C PHE A 154 14.44 23.20 -43.15
#